data_AF-A0A6A4TMK4-F1
#
_entry.id   AF-A0A6A4TMK4-F1
#
_cell.length_a   1.000
_cell.length_b   1.000
_cell.length_c   1.000
_cell.angle_alpha   90.00
_cell.angle_beta   90.00
_cell.angle_gamma   90.00
#
_symmetry.space_group_name_H-M   'P 1'
#
loop_
_entity.id
_entity.type
_entity.pdbx_description
1 polymer ?
#
loop_
_entity_poly.entity_id
_entity_poly.type
_entity_poly.pdbx_seq_one_letter_code
_entity_poly.pdbx_strand_id
1 'polypeptide(L)'
;MMEGTSLYLPVVVLLMQCSPSAPVTVSTNAHKVEVRENSDAVLSCTFRTEQDQYPRIEWKKKGKDVSFVYFDGHFKVPFKGRATIDGATVTLHRVTQEDAGEYRCEISAPLDSVSLGETNVTLKVLVPPQTPSCEIPSAAVTGSVVQLRCSDHQSIPPATYSWFKNNLPISPPRHANATYLINTHTGILEFTAVGKEDTGRYSCLASNGVGSPKMCEGKHMTIEDVNITAVVAAVLVVCLVVAACSCGGFLLRRNGFFSRDTLPPPPAGPFGSPSVTVQPTSAAKPCTEQRTRPMSTTSLRPKTLLPPLPLLFWMDYEKQTCKASLTPLALLCDGDVYRSCGIKTQFRGTLLPPGGRDSEVPLSSLDDQGEEQRL
;
A
#
# COMPACT_ATOMS: atom_id res chain seq x y z
N MET A 1 -50.63 -26.72 -73.69
CA MET A 1 -50.12 -25.46 -73.10
C MET A 1 -50.35 -25.51 -71.61
N MET A 2 -49.28 -25.65 -70.84
CA MET A 2 -49.15 -25.19 -69.45
C MET A 2 -47.67 -25.40 -69.10
N GLU A 3 -46.89 -24.35 -69.31
CA GLU A 3 -45.49 -24.24 -68.88
C GLU A 3 -45.43 -24.26 -67.35
N GLY A 4 -45.02 -25.39 -66.78
CA GLY A 4 -44.56 -25.47 -65.40
C GLY A 4 -43.06 -25.19 -65.36
N THR A 5 -42.67 -23.92 -65.46
CA THR A 5 -41.27 -23.51 -65.29
C THR A 5 -40.84 -23.79 -63.84
N SER A 6 -39.87 -24.70 -63.72
CA SER A 6 -39.30 -25.17 -62.47
C SER A 6 -38.61 -24.02 -61.71
N LEU A 7 -39.35 -23.42 -60.77
CA LEU A 7 -38.83 -22.46 -59.79
C LEU A 7 -37.84 -23.10 -58.78
N TYR A 8 -37.67 -24.43 -58.83
CA TYR A 8 -36.77 -25.15 -57.93
C TYR A 8 -35.29 -25.02 -58.32
N LEU A 9 -34.97 -24.92 -59.61
CA LEU A 9 -33.57 -24.77 -60.06
C LEU A 9 -32.89 -23.47 -59.58
N PRO A 10 -33.51 -22.26 -59.67
CA PRO A 10 -32.84 -21.04 -59.22
C PRO A 10 -32.68 -21.00 -57.69
N VAL A 11 -33.60 -21.61 -56.92
CA VAL A 11 -33.53 -21.64 -55.44
C VAL A 11 -32.38 -22.52 -54.96
N VAL A 12 -32.12 -23.66 -55.61
CA VAL A 12 -31.00 -24.56 -55.27
C VAL A 12 -29.64 -23.95 -55.63
N VAL A 13 -29.57 -23.17 -56.72
CA VAL A 13 -28.34 -22.44 -57.11
C VAL A 13 -28.05 -21.28 -56.14
N LEU A 14 -29.07 -20.59 -55.63
CA LEU A 14 -28.92 -19.54 -54.61
C LEU A 14 -28.42 -20.08 -53.24
N LEU A 15 -28.78 -21.32 -52.89
CA LEU A 15 -28.33 -21.95 -51.64
C LEU A 15 -26.90 -22.53 -51.71
N MET A 16 -26.38 -22.80 -52.92
CA MET A 16 -25.03 -23.36 -53.15
C MET A 16 -23.91 -22.30 -53.24
N GLN A 17 -24.24 -21.01 -53.19
CA GLN A 17 -23.25 -19.91 -53.26
C GLN A 17 -22.82 -19.36 -51.89
N CYS A 18 -23.36 -19.89 -50.80
CA CYS A 18 -22.92 -19.51 -49.46
C CYS A 18 -21.65 -20.32 -49.11
N SER A 19 -20.52 -19.92 -49.71
CA SER A 19 -19.22 -20.33 -49.17
C SER A 19 -19.16 -19.83 -47.73
N PRO A 20 -18.89 -20.66 -46.72
CA PRO A 20 -18.79 -20.20 -45.35
C PRO A 20 -17.60 -19.23 -45.26
N SER A 21 -17.88 -17.94 -45.32
CA SER A 21 -16.93 -16.87 -45.05
C SER A 21 -16.55 -16.98 -43.58
N ALA A 22 -15.39 -17.58 -43.29
CA ALA A 22 -14.86 -17.57 -41.94
C ALA A 22 -14.36 -16.13 -41.67
N PRO A 23 -14.87 -15.44 -40.64
CA PRO A 23 -14.45 -14.06 -40.34
C PRO A 23 -12.98 -14.02 -39.92
N VAL A 24 -12.40 -12.82 -39.86
CA VAL A 24 -11.07 -12.63 -39.29
C VAL A 24 -11.03 -13.22 -37.89
N THR A 25 -10.12 -14.16 -37.68
CA THR A 25 -9.89 -14.80 -36.38
C THR A 25 -8.49 -14.50 -35.93
N VAL A 26 -8.35 -14.11 -34.65
CA VAL A 26 -7.06 -13.84 -34.01
C VAL A 26 -7.00 -14.65 -32.73
N SER A 27 -5.92 -15.40 -32.56
CA SER A 27 -5.70 -16.26 -31.41
C SER A 27 -4.24 -16.18 -30.96
N THR A 28 -3.98 -16.69 -29.76
CA THR A 28 -2.63 -16.80 -29.19
C THR A 28 -2.44 -18.18 -28.63
N ASN A 29 -1.22 -18.69 -28.69
CA ASN A 29 -0.88 -19.98 -28.08
C ASN A 29 -0.90 -19.94 -26.54
N ALA A 30 -0.62 -18.77 -25.96
CA ALA A 30 -0.56 -18.60 -24.50
C ALA A 30 -1.00 -17.19 -24.10
N HIS A 31 -2.14 -17.09 -23.42
CA HIS A 31 -2.63 -15.82 -22.88
C HIS A 31 -1.77 -15.26 -21.73
N LYS A 32 -0.95 -16.10 -21.11
CA LYS A 32 -0.06 -15.74 -20.00
C LYS A 32 1.32 -16.33 -20.27
N VAL A 33 2.29 -15.45 -20.51
CA VAL A 33 3.68 -15.79 -20.78
C VAL A 33 4.52 -15.40 -19.57
N GLU A 34 5.18 -16.36 -18.95
CA GLU A 34 6.10 -16.12 -17.83
C GLU A 34 7.53 -16.44 -18.27
N VAL A 35 8.41 -15.45 -18.19
CA VAL A 35 9.80 -15.56 -18.66
C VAL A 35 10.74 -14.93 -17.66
N ARG A 36 11.99 -15.38 -17.60
CA ARG A 36 12.98 -14.79 -16.70
C ARG A 36 13.51 -13.48 -17.26
N GLU A 37 13.91 -12.57 -16.37
CA GLU A 37 14.61 -11.35 -16.79
C GLU A 37 15.87 -11.69 -17.62
N ASN A 38 16.18 -10.83 -18.60
CA ASN A 38 17.27 -10.97 -19.57
C ASN A 38 17.13 -12.17 -20.54
N SER A 39 15.97 -12.84 -20.55
CA SER A 39 15.64 -13.85 -21.56
C SER A 39 14.73 -13.30 -22.66
N ASP A 40 14.42 -14.11 -23.65
CA ASP A 40 13.57 -13.72 -24.77
C ASP A 40 12.12 -14.13 -24.50
N ALA A 41 11.19 -13.22 -24.79
CA ALA A 41 9.76 -13.43 -24.62
C ALA A 41 9.05 -13.49 -25.97
N VAL A 42 8.32 -14.58 -26.22
CA VAL A 42 7.55 -14.77 -27.44
C VAL A 42 6.08 -14.47 -27.17
N LEU A 43 5.58 -13.39 -27.76
CA LEU A 43 4.19 -12.96 -27.72
C LEU A 43 3.48 -13.48 -28.96
N SER A 44 2.93 -14.68 -28.85
CA SER A 44 2.27 -15.38 -29.96
C SER A 44 0.99 -14.65 -30.39
N CYS A 45 0.87 -14.38 -31.68
CA CYS A 45 -0.37 -13.96 -32.33
C CYS A 45 -0.47 -14.64 -33.68
N THR A 46 -1.55 -15.40 -33.86
CA THR A 46 -1.87 -16.12 -35.09
C THR A 46 -3.22 -15.64 -35.60
N PHE A 47 -3.32 -15.43 -36.90
CA PHE A 47 -4.54 -14.92 -37.50
C PHE A 47 -4.91 -15.67 -38.78
N ARG A 48 -6.19 -15.59 -39.16
CA ARG A 48 -6.69 -16.01 -40.47
C ARG A 48 -7.58 -14.91 -41.04
N THR A 49 -7.37 -14.58 -42.30
CA THR A 49 -8.17 -13.63 -43.09
C THR A 49 -8.89 -14.36 -44.23
N GLU A 50 -9.95 -13.76 -44.74
CA GLU A 50 -10.79 -14.28 -45.82
C GLU A 50 -10.28 -13.85 -47.20
N GLN A 51 -10.11 -12.54 -47.40
CA GLN A 51 -9.78 -11.93 -48.68
C GLN A 51 -8.48 -11.14 -48.61
N ASP A 52 -8.21 -10.48 -47.48
CA ASP A 52 -7.01 -9.66 -47.33
C ASP A 52 -5.74 -10.51 -47.20
N GLN A 53 -4.87 -10.45 -48.22
CA GLN A 53 -3.59 -11.16 -48.24
C GLN A 53 -2.51 -10.45 -47.41
N TYR A 54 -2.68 -9.15 -47.13
CA TYR A 54 -1.70 -8.32 -46.45
C TYR A 54 -2.36 -7.45 -45.37
N PRO A 55 -2.99 -8.06 -44.36
CA PRO A 55 -3.67 -7.31 -43.31
C PRO A 55 -2.67 -6.48 -42.49
N ARG A 56 -3.15 -5.36 -41.94
CA ARG A 56 -2.34 -4.50 -41.08
C ARG A 56 -2.23 -5.10 -39.69
N ILE A 57 -0.99 -5.29 -39.23
CA ILE A 57 -0.66 -5.85 -37.92
C ILE A 57 -0.24 -4.71 -36.99
N GLU A 58 -0.87 -4.63 -35.82
CA GLU A 58 -0.52 -3.69 -34.77
C GLU A 58 -0.33 -4.41 -33.43
N TRP A 59 0.73 -4.06 -32.72
CA TRP A 59 0.91 -4.46 -31.33
C TRP A 59 0.91 -3.25 -30.43
N LYS A 60 0.18 -3.35 -29.33
CA LYS A 60 0.04 -2.31 -28.32
C LYS A 60 0.33 -2.89 -26.95
N LYS A 61 1.05 -2.13 -26.11
CA LYS A 61 1.22 -2.44 -24.69
C LYS A 61 0.22 -1.60 -23.90
N LYS A 62 -0.65 -2.27 -23.15
CA LYS A 62 -1.59 -1.65 -22.22
C LYS A 62 -0.85 -1.33 -20.92
N GLY A 63 -0.92 -0.08 -20.50
CA GLY A 63 -0.40 0.42 -19.23
C GLY A 63 -1.32 1.49 -18.66
N LYS A 64 -0.75 2.51 -18.02
CA LYS A 64 -1.50 3.75 -17.71
C LYS A 64 -1.99 4.42 -18.99
N ASP A 65 -1.11 4.43 -19.99
CA ASP A 65 -1.39 4.84 -21.36
C ASP A 65 -1.15 3.65 -22.30
N VAL A 66 -1.87 3.60 -23.42
CA VAL A 66 -1.65 2.61 -24.46
C VAL A 66 -0.51 3.08 -25.35
N SER A 67 0.55 2.29 -25.43
CA SER A 67 1.72 2.59 -26.27
C SER A 67 1.83 1.58 -27.41
N PHE A 68 2.20 2.07 -28.59
CA PHE A 68 2.47 1.20 -29.72
C PHE A 68 3.80 0.46 -29.52
N VAL A 69 3.78 -0.85 -29.71
CA VAL A 69 4.98 -1.71 -29.75
C VAL A 69 5.41 -1.87 -31.20
N TYR A 70 4.46 -2.24 -32.08
CA TYR A 70 4.65 -2.38 -33.51
C TYR A 70 3.50 -1.69 -34.24
N PHE A 71 3.83 -0.77 -35.13
CA PHE A 71 2.84 -0.01 -35.90
C PHE A 71 3.47 0.47 -37.21
N ASP A 72 2.70 0.42 -38.29
CA ASP A 72 3.12 0.88 -39.62
C ASP A 72 4.40 0.18 -40.12
N GLY A 73 4.47 -1.14 -39.92
CA GLY A 73 5.58 -1.97 -40.40
C GLY A 73 6.88 -1.89 -39.60
N HIS A 74 6.90 -1.19 -38.45
CA HIS A 74 8.12 -1.05 -37.66
C HIS A 74 7.87 -0.98 -36.14
N PHE A 75 8.91 -1.36 -35.39
CA PHE A 75 8.92 -1.24 -33.93
C PHE A 75 9.10 0.20 -33.48
N LYS A 76 8.34 0.60 -32.46
CA LYS A 76 8.45 1.91 -31.81
C LYS A 76 9.40 1.83 -30.61
N VAL A 77 9.85 2.98 -30.12
CA VAL A 77 10.68 3.08 -28.90
C VAL A 77 9.81 2.70 -27.68
N PRO A 78 10.33 1.93 -26.70
CA PRO A 78 11.70 1.44 -26.55
C PRO A 78 12.00 0.07 -27.20
N PHE A 79 11.09 -0.50 -27.99
CA PHE A 79 11.21 -1.86 -28.54
C PHE A 79 12.08 -1.95 -29.81
N LYS A 80 12.29 -0.81 -30.50
CA LYS A 80 13.15 -0.72 -31.69
C LYS A 80 14.57 -1.24 -31.41
N GLY A 81 15.03 -2.21 -32.19
CA GLY A 81 16.37 -2.80 -32.07
C GLY A 81 16.49 -3.93 -31.04
N ARG A 82 15.45 -4.19 -30.24
CA ARG A 82 15.39 -5.30 -29.27
C ARG A 82 14.17 -6.20 -29.43
N ALA A 83 13.46 -6.07 -30.55
CA ALA A 83 12.28 -6.86 -30.86
C ALA A 83 12.30 -7.28 -32.33
N THR A 84 11.77 -8.47 -32.60
CA THR A 84 11.60 -9.05 -33.94
C THR A 84 10.16 -9.51 -34.13
N ILE A 85 9.71 -9.57 -35.38
CA ILE A 85 8.35 -10.03 -35.73
C ILE A 85 8.45 -11.12 -36.80
N ASP A 86 7.69 -12.20 -36.60
CA ASP A 86 7.52 -13.28 -37.57
C ASP A 86 6.02 -13.55 -37.75
N GLY A 87 5.50 -13.33 -38.95
CA GLY A 87 4.05 -13.19 -39.19
C GLY A 87 3.46 -12.05 -38.35
N ALA A 88 2.62 -12.40 -37.37
CA ALA A 88 2.12 -11.47 -36.35
C ALA A 88 2.70 -11.71 -34.95
N THR A 89 3.57 -12.70 -34.78
CA THR A 89 4.17 -13.04 -33.48
C THR A 89 5.37 -12.15 -33.20
N VAL A 90 5.37 -11.47 -32.05
CA VAL A 90 6.47 -10.59 -31.64
C VAL A 90 7.37 -11.33 -30.65
N THR A 91 8.68 -11.29 -30.89
CA THR A 91 9.69 -11.74 -29.94
C THR A 91 10.42 -10.53 -29.37
N LEU A 92 10.34 -10.34 -28.05
CA LEU A 92 11.10 -9.33 -27.32
C LEU A 92 12.39 -9.97 -26.80
N HIS A 93 13.53 -9.39 -27.11
CA HIS A 93 14.83 -9.89 -26.67
C HIS A 93 15.28 -9.20 -25.38
N ARG A 94 15.90 -9.98 -24.49
CA ARG A 94 16.45 -9.51 -23.20
C ARG A 94 15.43 -8.67 -22.39
N VAL A 95 14.29 -9.28 -22.08
CA VAL A 95 13.22 -8.56 -21.39
C VAL A 95 13.64 -8.12 -20.00
N THR A 96 13.20 -6.92 -19.61
CA THR A 96 13.41 -6.35 -18.28
C THR A 96 12.10 -6.33 -17.50
N GLN A 97 12.14 -6.06 -16.19
CA GLN A 97 10.92 -5.91 -15.39
C GLN A 97 9.94 -4.89 -15.98
N GLU A 98 10.44 -3.84 -16.64
CA GLU A 98 9.60 -2.79 -17.23
C GLU A 98 8.76 -3.29 -18.41
N ASP A 99 9.17 -4.38 -19.06
CA ASP A 99 8.44 -5.00 -20.16
C ASP A 99 7.21 -5.79 -19.70
N ALA A 100 7.11 -6.12 -18.42
CA ALA A 100 5.93 -6.78 -17.88
C ALA A 100 4.66 -5.95 -18.14
N GLY A 101 3.55 -6.63 -18.46
CA GLY A 101 2.29 -5.97 -18.76
C GLY A 101 1.41 -6.78 -19.70
N GLU A 102 0.27 -6.18 -20.06
CA GLU A 102 -0.66 -6.77 -21.02
C GLU A 102 -0.39 -6.19 -22.41
N TYR A 103 -0.23 -7.06 -23.39
CA TYR A 103 -0.01 -6.74 -24.77
C TYR A 103 -1.24 -7.13 -25.58
N ARG A 104 -1.59 -6.32 -26.57
CA ARG A 104 -2.71 -6.56 -27.47
C ARG A 104 -2.20 -6.61 -28.90
N CYS A 105 -2.50 -7.71 -29.57
CA CYS A 105 -2.34 -7.86 -31.01
C CYS A 105 -3.67 -7.48 -31.66
N GLU A 106 -3.62 -6.59 -32.65
CA GLU A 106 -4.77 -6.18 -33.47
C GLU A 106 -4.44 -6.43 -34.94
N ILE A 107 -5.35 -7.10 -35.64
CA ILE A 107 -5.25 -7.42 -37.06
C ILE A 107 -6.39 -6.73 -37.78
N SER A 108 -6.06 -5.77 -38.65
CA SER A 108 -7.04 -5.05 -39.47
C SER A 108 -7.00 -5.55 -40.92
N ALA A 109 -8.11 -6.09 -41.41
CA ALA A 109 -8.26 -6.65 -42.75
C ALA A 109 -9.48 -6.00 -43.45
N PRO A 110 -9.32 -4.81 -44.09
CA PRO A 110 -10.46 -4.03 -44.59
C PRO A 110 -11.29 -4.70 -45.69
N LEU A 111 -10.73 -5.72 -46.36
CA LEU A 111 -11.41 -6.46 -47.43
C LEU A 111 -12.31 -7.60 -46.90
N ASP A 112 -12.23 -7.91 -45.60
CA ASP A 112 -12.96 -9.01 -45.00
C ASP A 112 -14.31 -8.55 -44.41
N SER A 113 -15.26 -9.48 -44.28
CA SER A 113 -16.59 -9.22 -43.68
C SER A 113 -16.51 -8.71 -42.24
N VAL A 114 -15.52 -9.20 -41.47
CA VAL A 114 -15.13 -8.66 -40.17
C VAL A 114 -13.74 -8.10 -40.31
N SER A 115 -13.61 -6.77 -40.24
CA SER A 115 -12.36 -6.10 -40.60
C SER A 115 -11.35 -5.96 -39.45
N LEU A 116 -11.69 -6.35 -38.23
CA LEU A 116 -10.82 -6.24 -37.06
C LEU A 116 -10.92 -7.48 -36.17
N GLY A 117 -9.78 -8.07 -35.86
CA GLY A 117 -9.65 -9.08 -34.81
C GLY A 117 -8.58 -8.69 -33.80
N GLU A 118 -8.76 -9.08 -32.53
CA GLU A 118 -7.81 -8.77 -31.47
C GLU A 118 -7.61 -9.94 -30.50
N THR A 119 -6.43 -10.02 -29.89
CA THR A 119 -6.16 -10.94 -28.78
C THR A 119 -5.19 -10.31 -27.78
N ASN A 120 -5.33 -10.68 -26.51
CA ASN A 120 -4.49 -10.17 -25.43
C ASN A 120 -3.54 -11.25 -24.90
N VAL A 121 -2.31 -10.85 -24.61
CA VAL A 121 -1.24 -11.67 -24.04
C VAL A 121 -0.65 -10.94 -22.84
N THR A 122 -0.66 -11.56 -21.67
CA THR A 122 -0.04 -11.01 -20.45
C THR A 122 1.39 -11.53 -20.31
N LEU A 123 2.36 -10.63 -20.35
CA LEU A 123 3.78 -10.93 -20.09
C LEU A 123 4.09 -10.68 -18.61
N LYS A 124 4.59 -11.71 -17.93
CA LYS A 124 5.20 -11.60 -16.60
C LYS A 124 6.69 -11.87 -16.70
N VAL A 125 7.47 -10.92 -16.22
CA VAL A 125 8.92 -11.07 -16.12
C VAL A 125 9.27 -11.49 -14.70
N LEU A 126 9.91 -12.66 -14.60
CA LEU A 126 10.32 -13.30 -13.36
C LEU A 126 11.75 -12.88 -13.01
N VAL A 127 11.95 -12.39 -11.79
CA VAL A 127 13.22 -11.90 -11.27
C VAL A 127 13.66 -12.84 -10.14
N PRO A 128 14.82 -13.50 -10.24
CA PRO A 128 15.32 -14.35 -9.17
C PRO A 128 15.68 -13.53 -7.92
N PRO A 129 15.77 -14.15 -6.73
CA PRO A 129 16.11 -13.44 -5.51
C PRO A 129 17.52 -12.85 -5.59
N GLN A 130 17.68 -11.66 -5.03
CA GLN A 130 18.98 -11.06 -4.77
C GLN A 130 19.43 -11.40 -3.34
N THR A 131 20.66 -11.04 -2.98
CA THR A 131 21.12 -11.19 -1.58
C THR A 131 20.17 -10.40 -0.65
N PRO A 132 19.42 -11.07 0.24
CA PRO A 132 18.43 -10.39 1.06
C PRO A 132 19.11 -9.50 2.12
N SER A 133 18.42 -8.44 2.52
CA SER A 133 18.82 -7.63 3.67
C SER A 133 18.40 -8.33 4.96
N CYS A 134 19.34 -8.53 5.88
CA CYS A 134 19.08 -9.15 7.18
C CYS A 134 19.32 -8.15 8.31
N GLU A 135 18.27 -7.83 9.05
CA GLU A 135 18.30 -6.98 10.24
C GLU A 135 18.27 -7.88 11.47
N ILE A 136 19.42 -8.04 12.10
CA ILE A 136 19.64 -8.88 13.27
C ILE A 136 20.36 -8.00 14.30
N PRO A 137 19.82 -7.81 15.51
CA PRO A 137 20.47 -7.04 16.54
C PRO A 137 21.76 -7.72 17.00
N SER A 138 22.79 -6.94 17.31
CA SER A 138 24.06 -7.49 17.81
C SER A 138 23.92 -8.07 19.22
N ALA A 139 23.06 -7.49 20.04
CA ALA A 139 22.80 -7.94 21.39
C ALA A 139 21.31 -7.81 21.77
N ALA A 140 20.86 -8.66 22.69
CA ALA A 140 19.54 -8.60 23.30
C ALA A 140 19.60 -8.98 24.78
N VAL A 141 18.57 -8.61 25.55
CA VAL A 141 18.52 -8.89 26.98
C VAL A 141 17.61 -10.09 27.25
N THR A 142 18.04 -11.01 28.11
CA THR A 142 17.25 -12.19 28.51
C THR A 142 15.81 -11.79 28.91
N GLY A 143 14.82 -12.47 28.35
CA GLY A 143 13.39 -12.23 28.58
C GLY A 143 12.76 -11.12 27.73
N SER A 144 13.54 -10.40 26.91
CA SER A 144 13.01 -9.40 25.98
C SER A 144 12.42 -10.04 24.72
N VAL A 145 11.47 -9.33 24.09
CA VAL A 145 10.95 -9.66 22.76
C VAL A 145 11.94 -9.14 21.72
N VAL A 146 12.36 -10.02 20.80
CA VAL A 146 13.35 -9.67 19.78
C VAL A 146 12.87 -10.10 18.41
N GLN A 147 13.01 -9.23 17.42
CA GLN A 147 12.59 -9.50 16.06
C GLN A 147 13.76 -9.39 15.09
N LEU A 148 13.94 -10.44 14.29
CA LEU A 148 14.90 -10.52 13.19
C LEU A 148 14.11 -10.38 11.89
N ARG A 149 14.60 -9.55 10.97
CA ARG A 149 13.92 -9.28 9.69
C ARG A 149 14.80 -9.66 8.53
N CYS A 150 14.19 -10.22 7.51
CA CYS A 150 14.83 -10.59 6.26
C CYS A 150 13.94 -10.14 5.10
N SER A 151 14.50 -9.38 4.16
CA SER A 151 13.74 -8.88 3.01
C SER A 151 14.52 -8.89 1.71
N ASP A 152 13.81 -9.25 0.64
CA ASP A 152 14.21 -9.07 -0.76
C ASP A 152 13.06 -8.38 -1.51
N HIS A 153 13.30 -7.13 -1.91
CA HIS A 153 12.31 -6.30 -2.60
C HIS A 153 12.37 -6.43 -4.13
N GLN A 154 13.38 -7.10 -4.68
CA GLN A 154 13.61 -7.19 -6.13
C GLN A 154 13.03 -8.48 -6.72
N SER A 155 12.91 -9.54 -5.92
CA SER A 155 12.37 -10.83 -6.36
C SER A 155 10.94 -10.73 -6.92
N ILE A 156 10.72 -11.34 -8.09
CA ILE A 156 9.39 -11.53 -8.70
C ILE A 156 9.27 -12.98 -9.17
N PRO A 157 8.32 -13.77 -8.64
CA PRO A 157 7.36 -13.44 -7.59
C PRO A 157 8.05 -13.13 -6.25
N PRO A 158 7.31 -12.59 -5.26
CA PRO A 158 7.86 -12.33 -3.92
C PRO A 158 8.50 -13.58 -3.32
N ALA A 159 9.69 -13.42 -2.75
CA ALA A 159 10.41 -14.50 -2.11
C ALA A 159 9.75 -14.97 -0.80
N THR A 160 10.00 -16.23 -0.49
CA THR A 160 9.79 -16.85 0.81
C THR A 160 11.13 -16.97 1.53
N TYR A 161 11.09 -16.94 2.87
CA TYR A 161 12.26 -16.81 3.71
C TYR A 161 12.39 -17.99 4.65
N SER A 162 13.62 -18.49 4.79
CA SER A 162 13.99 -19.56 5.72
C SER A 162 15.15 -19.11 6.59
N TRP A 163 14.97 -19.16 7.91
CA TRP A 163 15.97 -18.73 8.87
C TRP A 163 16.91 -19.87 9.27
N PHE A 164 18.15 -19.51 9.54
CA PHE A 164 19.20 -20.42 9.98
C PHE A 164 19.90 -19.84 11.21
N LYS A 165 20.26 -20.70 12.15
CA LYS A 165 21.09 -20.39 13.31
C LYS A 165 22.27 -21.35 13.33
N ASN A 166 23.49 -20.82 13.35
CA ASN A 166 24.72 -21.60 13.29
C ASN A 166 24.71 -22.59 12.12
N ASN A 167 24.24 -22.14 10.95
CA ASN A 167 24.06 -22.92 9.72
C ASN A 167 23.03 -24.06 9.79
N LEU A 168 22.23 -24.14 10.87
CA LEU A 168 21.14 -25.10 11.00
C LEU A 168 19.79 -24.42 10.74
N PRO A 169 18.89 -25.03 9.95
CA PRO A 169 17.59 -24.44 9.64
C PRO A 169 16.71 -24.36 10.89
N ILE A 170 16.07 -23.22 11.10
CA ILE A 170 15.06 -23.04 12.15
C ILE A 170 13.70 -23.40 11.56
N SER A 171 13.09 -24.46 12.09
CA SER A 171 11.77 -24.90 11.65
C SER A 171 10.68 -24.04 12.28
N PRO A 172 9.54 -23.81 11.60
CA PRO A 172 8.36 -23.24 12.24
C PRO A 172 7.99 -24.08 13.48
N PRO A 173 7.65 -23.44 14.60
CA PRO A 173 7.30 -24.15 15.82
C PRO A 173 6.02 -24.99 15.61
N ARG A 174 5.98 -26.17 16.23
CA ARG A 174 4.84 -27.10 16.12
C ARG A 174 3.84 -27.00 17.27
N HIS A 175 4.19 -26.28 18.34
CA HIS A 175 3.42 -26.22 19.59
C HIS A 175 2.98 -24.79 19.89
N ALA A 176 1.83 -24.64 20.56
CA ALA A 176 1.28 -23.34 20.93
C ALA A 176 2.16 -22.55 21.94
N ASN A 177 2.97 -23.24 22.73
CA ASN A 177 3.88 -22.64 23.72
C ASN A 177 5.28 -22.38 23.13
N ALA A 178 5.35 -21.96 21.87
CA ALA A 178 6.61 -21.68 21.21
C ALA A 178 7.26 -20.39 21.76
N THR A 179 8.58 -20.42 21.95
CA THR A 179 9.37 -19.24 22.36
C THR A 179 9.69 -18.31 21.19
N TYR A 180 9.37 -18.72 19.96
CA TYR A 180 9.55 -17.92 18.76
C TYR A 180 8.47 -18.21 17.71
N LEU A 181 8.30 -17.28 16.77
CA LEU A 181 7.38 -17.33 15.64
C LEU A 181 8.15 -17.03 14.35
N ILE A 182 7.82 -17.75 13.26
CA ILE A 182 8.41 -17.52 11.93
C ILE A 182 7.29 -17.23 10.95
N ASN A 183 7.39 -16.10 10.27
CA ASN A 183 6.58 -15.80 9.10
C ASN A 183 7.46 -15.90 7.85
N THR A 184 7.27 -16.97 7.08
CA THR A 184 8.05 -17.26 5.87
C THR A 184 7.74 -16.32 4.70
N HIS A 185 6.67 -15.51 4.77
CA HIS A 185 6.31 -14.56 3.71
C HIS A 185 6.80 -13.14 4.02
N THR A 186 6.78 -12.72 5.29
CA THR A 186 7.33 -11.42 5.70
C THR A 186 8.81 -11.49 6.06
N GLY A 187 9.36 -12.69 6.22
CA GLY A 187 10.75 -12.91 6.62
C GLY A 187 11.03 -12.57 8.08
N ILE A 188 9.98 -12.47 8.90
CA ILE A 188 10.09 -12.13 10.32
C ILE A 188 10.31 -13.40 11.14
N LEU A 189 11.38 -13.42 11.93
CA LEU A 189 11.60 -14.36 13.04
C LEU A 189 11.51 -13.57 14.34
N GLU A 190 10.51 -13.85 15.15
CA GLU A 190 10.24 -13.13 16.40
C GLU A 190 10.37 -14.08 17.58
N PHE A 191 11.18 -13.70 18.56
CA PHE A 191 11.28 -14.36 19.85
C PHE A 191 10.38 -13.63 20.85
N THR A 192 9.49 -14.36 21.51
CA THR A 192 8.58 -13.78 22.52
C THR A 192 9.29 -13.52 23.86
N ALA A 193 10.33 -14.29 24.15
CA ALA A 193 11.26 -14.06 25.24
C ALA A 193 12.58 -14.77 24.88
N VAL A 194 13.66 -14.01 24.71
CA VAL A 194 14.97 -14.60 24.37
C VAL A 194 15.67 -15.20 25.60
N GLY A 195 16.29 -16.37 25.44
CA GLY A 195 17.11 -17.03 26.46
C GLY A 195 18.58 -17.10 26.06
N LYS A 196 19.50 -17.42 26.98
CA LYS A 196 20.95 -17.51 26.66
C LYS A 196 21.27 -18.44 25.50
N GLU A 197 20.50 -19.52 25.39
CA GLU A 197 20.54 -20.51 24.33
C GLU A 197 20.28 -19.91 22.95
N ASP A 198 19.58 -18.79 22.84
CA ASP A 198 19.29 -18.08 21.59
C ASP A 198 20.50 -17.32 21.04
N THR A 199 21.63 -17.30 21.75
CA THR A 199 22.88 -16.75 21.23
C THR A 199 23.37 -17.54 20.02
N GLY A 200 23.77 -16.86 18.95
CA GLY A 200 24.27 -17.54 17.76
C GLY A 200 24.45 -16.65 16.54
N ARG A 201 24.94 -17.26 15.45
CA ARG A 201 25.05 -16.62 14.14
C ARG A 201 23.79 -16.91 13.33
N TYR A 202 23.00 -15.88 13.04
CA TYR A 202 21.76 -15.98 12.29
C TYR A 202 21.95 -15.56 10.84
N SER A 203 21.35 -16.31 9.92
CA SER A 203 21.25 -15.97 8.50
C SER A 203 19.88 -16.33 7.96
N CYS A 204 19.53 -15.80 6.80
CA CYS A 204 18.25 -16.03 6.14
C CYS A 204 18.46 -16.30 4.65
N LEU A 205 17.75 -17.30 4.16
CA LEU A 205 17.70 -17.70 2.76
C LEU A 205 16.40 -17.21 2.13
N ALA A 206 16.49 -16.46 1.04
CA ALA A 206 15.37 -16.03 0.21
C ALA A 206 15.23 -16.92 -1.04
N SER A 207 14.00 -17.37 -1.32
CA SER A 207 13.67 -18.22 -2.47
C SER A 207 12.29 -17.90 -3.02
N ASN A 208 12.17 -17.70 -4.33
CA ASN A 208 10.89 -17.49 -5.02
C ASN A 208 10.59 -18.53 -6.12
N GLY A 209 11.33 -19.64 -6.16
CA GLY A 209 11.21 -20.66 -7.21
C GLY A 209 11.80 -20.28 -8.57
N VAL A 210 12.38 -19.08 -8.69
CA VAL A 210 13.02 -18.57 -9.91
C VAL A 210 14.54 -18.51 -9.68
N GLY A 211 15.30 -19.24 -10.49
CA GLY A 211 16.76 -19.27 -10.35
C GLY A 211 17.23 -19.93 -9.05
N SER A 212 18.42 -19.52 -8.58
CA SER A 212 19.01 -20.02 -7.33
C SER A 212 18.59 -19.15 -6.14
N PRO A 213 18.30 -19.74 -4.96
CA PRO A 213 18.05 -18.96 -3.76
C PRO A 213 19.32 -18.22 -3.31
N LYS A 214 19.14 -17.13 -2.56
CA LYS A 214 20.24 -16.29 -2.05
C LYS A 214 20.17 -16.17 -0.54
N MET A 215 21.31 -16.17 0.12
CA MET A 215 21.43 -16.11 1.57
C MET A 215 22.19 -14.85 1.98
N CYS A 216 21.73 -14.17 3.03
CA CYS A 216 22.46 -13.04 3.59
C CYS A 216 23.67 -13.51 4.43
N GLU A 217 24.62 -12.60 4.61
CA GLU A 217 25.74 -12.81 5.51
C GLU A 217 25.27 -13.04 6.95
N GLY A 218 25.82 -14.07 7.60
CA GLY A 218 25.41 -14.41 8.96
C GLY A 218 25.84 -13.33 9.98
N LYS A 219 24.90 -12.84 10.78
CA LYS A 219 25.17 -11.86 11.85
C LYS A 219 25.09 -12.53 13.22
N HIS A 220 26.00 -12.17 14.11
CA HIS A 220 26.03 -12.73 15.46
C HIS A 220 25.15 -11.91 16.41
N MET A 221 24.28 -12.59 17.16
CA MET A 221 23.44 -12.01 18.20
C MET A 221 23.82 -12.61 19.55
N THR A 222 24.18 -11.77 20.51
CA THR A 222 24.55 -12.16 21.88
C THR A 222 23.45 -11.81 22.87
N ILE A 223 23.17 -12.71 23.81
CA ILE A 223 22.13 -12.47 24.82
C ILE A 223 22.76 -12.19 26.17
N GLU A 224 22.44 -11.05 26.74
CA GLU A 224 22.96 -10.53 27.99
C GLU A 224 21.92 -10.66 29.10
N ASP A 225 22.35 -11.01 30.31
CA ASP A 225 21.43 -11.09 31.43
C ASP A 225 21.23 -9.71 32.05
N VAL A 226 20.05 -9.49 32.62
CA VAL A 226 19.82 -8.35 33.49
C VAL A 226 20.70 -8.51 34.73
N ASN A 227 21.55 -7.53 35.02
CA ASN A 227 22.43 -7.58 36.19
C ASN A 227 21.61 -7.33 37.47
N ILE A 228 21.01 -8.39 38.02
CA ILE A 228 20.09 -8.32 39.17
C ILE A 228 20.73 -7.59 40.36
N THR A 229 22.03 -7.78 40.58
CA THR A 229 22.79 -7.10 41.66
C THR A 229 22.78 -5.58 41.47
N ALA A 230 23.00 -5.08 40.25
CA ALA A 230 22.92 -3.65 39.95
C ALA A 230 21.50 -3.11 40.09
N VAL A 231 20.48 -3.87 39.64
CA VAL A 231 19.07 -3.48 39.80
C VAL A 231 18.69 -3.39 41.28
N VAL A 232 19.02 -4.41 42.07
CA VAL A 232 18.74 -4.43 43.52
C VAL A 232 19.49 -3.32 44.24
N ALA A 233 20.77 -3.10 43.92
CA ALA A 233 21.54 -1.99 44.50
C ALA A 233 20.92 -0.62 44.17
N ALA A 234 20.51 -0.40 42.93
CA ALA A 234 19.83 0.84 42.53
C ALA A 234 18.51 1.04 43.30
N VAL A 235 17.70 -0.01 43.43
CA VAL A 235 16.44 0.03 44.20
C VAL A 235 16.72 0.35 45.68
N LEU A 236 17.72 -0.27 46.29
CA LEU A 236 18.10 0.01 47.68
C LEU A 236 18.53 1.47 47.88
N VAL A 237 19.33 2.02 46.97
CA VAL A 237 19.74 3.43 47.02
C VAL A 237 18.53 4.36 46.91
N VAL A 238 17.60 4.10 45.98
CA VAL A 238 16.37 4.89 45.84
C VAL A 238 15.51 4.80 47.12
N CYS A 239 15.35 3.62 47.69
CA CYS A 239 14.62 3.43 48.96
C CYS A 239 15.25 4.21 50.12
N LEU A 240 16.59 4.22 50.24
CA LEU A 240 17.30 4.98 51.26
C LEU A 240 17.11 6.50 51.09
N VAL A 241 17.15 7.00 49.85
CA VAL A 241 16.89 8.42 49.56
C VAL A 241 15.45 8.80 49.93
N VAL A 242 14.46 7.97 49.57
CA VAL A 242 13.06 8.22 49.93
C VAL A 242 12.84 8.18 51.44
N ALA A 243 13.47 7.22 52.14
CA ALA A 243 13.43 7.14 53.60
C ALA A 243 14.07 8.37 54.27
N ALA A 244 15.20 8.84 53.75
CA ALA A 244 15.86 10.05 54.24
C ALA A 244 15.00 11.30 54.01
N CYS A 245 14.42 11.45 52.81
CA CYS A 245 13.54 12.58 52.48
C CYS A 245 12.26 12.58 53.33
N SER A 246 11.63 11.41 53.51
CA SER A 246 10.42 11.29 54.35
C SER A 246 10.70 11.54 55.83
N CYS A 247 11.82 11.02 56.35
CA CYS A 247 12.27 11.31 57.71
C CYS A 247 12.57 12.80 57.90
N GLY A 248 13.31 13.42 56.96
CA GLY A 248 13.57 14.87 56.97
C GLY A 248 12.28 15.69 56.98
N GLY A 249 11.30 15.35 56.13
CA GLY A 249 9.99 15.98 56.12
C GLY A 249 9.22 15.82 57.44
N PHE A 250 9.28 14.64 58.06
CA PHE A 250 8.67 14.39 59.36
C PHE A 250 9.33 15.20 60.48
N LEU A 251 10.66 15.28 60.50
CA LEU A 251 11.41 16.07 61.46
C LEU A 251 11.12 17.57 61.31
N LEU A 252 11.05 18.08 60.07
CA LEU A 252 10.65 19.46 59.80
C LEU A 252 9.21 19.77 60.27
N ARG A 253 8.28 18.81 60.11
CA ARG A 253 6.91 18.94 60.64
C ARG A 253 6.88 18.92 62.17
N ARG A 254 7.61 18.00 62.81
CA ARG A 254 7.65 17.88 64.27
C ARG A 254 8.28 19.08 64.95
N ASN A 255 9.30 19.67 64.34
CA ASN A 255 10.00 20.84 64.87
C ASN A 255 9.32 22.18 64.50
N GLY A 256 8.10 22.15 63.94
CA GLY A 256 7.27 23.33 63.75
C GLY A 256 7.63 24.23 62.57
N PHE A 257 8.41 23.74 61.59
CA PHE A 257 8.87 24.57 60.46
C PHE A 257 7.85 24.72 59.31
N PHE A 258 6.79 23.90 59.29
CA PHE A 258 5.66 24.10 58.39
C PHE A 258 4.52 24.83 59.13
N SER A 259 4.72 26.13 59.37
CA SER A 259 3.59 27.03 59.58
C SER A 259 2.72 26.98 58.32
N ARG A 260 1.42 26.74 58.49
CA ARG A 260 0.44 27.19 57.51
C ARG A 260 0.58 28.70 57.46
N ASP A 261 1.22 29.24 56.44
CA ASP A 261 1.07 30.65 56.12
C ASP A 261 -0.39 30.85 55.74
N THR A 262 -1.20 31.26 56.73
CA THR A 262 -2.43 31.98 56.49
C THR A 262 -2.05 33.26 55.76
N LEU A 263 -2.22 33.27 54.44
CA LEU A 263 -2.23 34.52 53.68
C LEU A 263 -3.24 35.49 54.33
N PRO A 264 -2.89 36.77 54.54
CA PRO A 264 -3.80 37.74 55.13
C PRO A 264 -5.02 37.97 54.22
N PRO A 265 -6.22 38.25 54.78
CA PRO A 265 -7.37 38.61 53.97
C PRO A 265 -7.11 39.92 53.22
N PRO A 266 -7.57 40.06 51.96
CA PRO A 266 -7.47 41.33 51.24
C PRO A 266 -8.29 42.42 51.95
N PRO A 267 -7.85 43.69 51.93
CA PRO A 267 -8.54 44.77 52.61
C PRO A 267 -9.93 45.00 51.98
N ALA A 268 -10.93 45.18 52.85
CA ALA A 268 -12.28 45.57 52.47
C ALA A 268 -12.27 47.00 51.88
N GLY A 269 -12.36 47.08 50.56
CA GLY A 269 -12.67 48.32 49.83
C GLY A 269 -14.16 48.42 49.52
N PRO A 270 -14.77 49.62 49.55
CA PRO A 270 -16.21 49.78 49.60
C PRO A 270 -16.80 49.98 48.20
N PHE A 271 -17.33 48.94 47.56
CA PHE A 271 -18.33 49.14 46.50
C PHE A 271 -19.28 47.94 46.46
N GLY A 272 -20.56 48.23 46.67
CA GLY A 272 -21.64 47.25 46.71
C GLY A 272 -21.73 46.45 45.42
N SER A 273 -21.93 45.14 45.57
CA SER A 273 -22.34 44.26 44.49
C SER A 273 -23.66 43.60 44.90
N PRO A 274 -24.65 43.51 44.01
CA PRO A 274 -25.97 43.02 44.35
C PRO A 274 -25.92 41.50 44.57
N SER A 275 -26.72 41.06 45.54
CA SER A 275 -26.99 39.67 45.84
C SER A 275 -27.64 39.00 44.62
N VAL A 276 -26.98 37.98 44.05
CA VAL A 276 -27.66 37.04 43.14
C VAL A 276 -27.71 35.70 43.84
N THR A 277 -28.87 35.46 44.45
CA THR A 277 -29.33 34.15 44.92
C THR A 277 -29.70 33.32 43.68
N VAL A 278 -29.04 32.18 43.47
CA VAL A 278 -29.51 31.18 42.50
C VAL A 278 -30.21 30.06 43.27
N GLN A 279 -31.54 30.12 43.28
CA GLN A 279 -32.41 28.98 43.57
C GLN A 279 -32.44 28.03 42.36
N PRO A 280 -32.62 26.71 42.58
CA PRO A 280 -32.80 25.76 41.49
C PRO A 280 -34.27 25.78 41.05
N THR A 281 -34.53 26.26 39.84
CA THR A 281 -35.85 26.10 39.19
C THR A 281 -35.69 25.64 37.74
N SER A 282 -36.13 24.40 37.54
CA SER A 282 -36.93 23.86 36.44
C SER A 282 -36.74 24.31 34.98
N ALA A 283 -36.87 23.28 34.13
CA ALA A 283 -37.32 23.29 32.74
C ALA A 283 -36.25 23.54 31.66
N ALA A 284 -35.75 22.42 31.15
CA ALA A 284 -35.26 22.31 29.77
C ALA A 284 -36.35 22.74 28.77
N LYS A 285 -35.99 23.55 27.77
CA LYS A 285 -36.71 23.75 26.50
C LYS A 285 -35.71 24.13 25.38
N PRO A 286 -36.05 23.88 24.11
CA PRO A 286 -35.22 23.11 23.20
C PRO A 286 -34.41 23.96 22.22
N CYS A 287 -33.30 23.41 21.71
CA CYS A 287 -32.66 23.92 20.51
C CYS A 287 -33.52 23.62 19.28
N THR A 288 -33.77 24.67 18.51
CA THR A 288 -34.62 24.69 17.32
C THR A 288 -33.83 24.24 16.09
N GLU A 289 -34.48 23.42 15.28
CA GLU A 289 -34.02 22.88 14.00
C GLU A 289 -33.91 24.00 12.94
N GLN A 290 -32.71 24.21 12.39
CA GLN A 290 -32.55 25.00 11.16
C GLN A 290 -32.56 24.07 9.94
N ARG A 291 -33.64 24.22 9.18
CA ARG A 291 -34.02 23.54 7.95
C ARG A 291 -33.07 23.88 6.80
N THR A 292 -32.37 22.88 6.27
CA THR A 292 -31.82 22.90 4.90
C THR A 292 -32.49 21.83 4.04
N ARG A 293 -32.86 22.26 2.83
CA ARG A 293 -33.76 21.60 1.88
C ARG A 293 -33.16 20.30 1.30
N PRO A 294 -33.98 19.29 0.97
CA PRO A 294 -33.52 18.16 0.16
C PRO A 294 -33.47 18.57 -1.32
N MET A 295 -32.38 18.20 -2.00
CA MET A 295 -32.31 18.21 -3.47
C MET A 295 -32.39 16.77 -3.96
N SER A 296 -33.58 16.43 -4.47
CA SER A 296 -33.90 15.41 -5.48
C SER A 296 -32.97 14.20 -5.64
N THR A 297 -33.44 13.04 -5.17
CA THR A 297 -33.10 11.73 -5.76
C THR A 297 -34.33 11.14 -6.43
N THR A 298 -34.16 10.86 -7.72
CA THR A 298 -35.11 10.26 -8.64
C THR A 298 -35.64 8.91 -8.14
N SER A 299 -36.96 8.76 -8.28
CA SER A 299 -37.78 7.57 -8.05
C SER A 299 -37.32 6.36 -8.86
N LEU A 300 -37.25 5.19 -8.22
CA LEU A 300 -37.60 3.89 -8.79
C LEU A 300 -38.18 2.99 -7.66
N ARG A 301 -39.36 2.42 -7.92
CA ARG A 301 -40.26 1.72 -6.98
C ARG A 301 -39.69 0.36 -6.50
N PRO A 302 -40.02 -0.12 -5.29
CA PRO A 302 -40.00 -1.56 -4.99
C PRO A 302 -41.38 -2.19 -5.24
N LYS A 303 -41.39 -3.33 -5.94
CA LYS A 303 -42.53 -4.26 -5.98
C LYS A 303 -42.48 -5.20 -4.77
N THR A 304 -43.67 -5.61 -4.39
CA THR A 304 -44.16 -6.22 -3.16
C THR A 304 -43.89 -7.73 -3.01
N LEU A 305 -43.77 -8.17 -1.74
CA LEU A 305 -44.27 -9.39 -1.08
C LEU A 305 -43.79 -10.80 -1.52
N LEU A 306 -43.15 -11.56 -0.60
CA LEU A 306 -43.73 -12.65 0.23
C LEU A 306 -42.68 -13.22 1.26
N PRO A 307 -43.09 -13.96 2.32
CA PRO A 307 -42.37 -14.13 3.60
C PRO A 307 -41.93 -15.60 3.89
N PRO A 308 -41.76 -16.07 5.17
CA PRO A 308 -40.47 -16.16 5.88
C PRO A 308 -40.08 -17.62 6.27
N LEU A 309 -38.87 -17.83 6.83
CA LEU A 309 -38.61 -18.84 7.88
C LEU A 309 -37.28 -18.53 8.62
N PRO A 310 -37.15 -18.94 9.90
CA PRO A 310 -36.24 -18.35 10.88
C PRO A 310 -35.00 -19.19 11.14
N LEU A 311 -33.89 -18.58 11.54
CA LEU A 311 -32.88 -19.24 12.36
C LEU A 311 -32.34 -18.29 13.43
N LEU A 312 -32.51 -18.76 14.66
CA LEU A 312 -32.01 -18.25 15.92
C LEU A 312 -30.47 -18.22 15.90
N PHE A 313 -29.86 -17.13 16.36
CA PHE A 313 -28.67 -17.22 17.21
C PHE A 313 -28.67 -16.05 18.20
N TRP A 314 -28.63 -16.44 19.47
CA TRP A 314 -28.42 -15.60 20.63
C TRP A 314 -26.99 -15.06 20.63
N MET A 315 -26.80 -13.80 21.02
CA MET A 315 -25.60 -13.42 21.76
C MET A 315 -25.84 -12.19 22.62
N ASP A 316 -25.42 -12.36 23.86
CA ASP A 316 -25.63 -11.53 25.04
C ASP A 316 -25.17 -10.07 24.89
N TYR A 317 -25.94 -9.19 25.51
CA TYR A 317 -25.67 -7.77 25.68
C TYR A 317 -25.13 -7.56 27.10
N GLU A 318 -23.80 -7.58 27.27
CA GLU A 318 -23.17 -7.28 28.56
C GLU A 318 -22.71 -5.82 28.60
N LYS A 319 -23.33 -5.05 29.50
CA LYS A 319 -23.04 -3.65 29.80
C LYS A 319 -21.69 -3.55 30.53
N GLN A 320 -20.74 -2.79 30.00
CA GLN A 320 -19.59 -2.30 30.77
C GLN A 320 -19.75 -0.81 31.13
N THR A 321 -19.92 -0.58 32.42
CA THR A 321 -19.94 0.71 33.11
C THR A 321 -18.51 1.23 33.27
N CYS A 322 -18.20 2.39 32.69
CA CYS A 322 -16.95 3.09 32.96
C CYS A 322 -17.04 3.82 34.32
N LYS A 323 -16.28 3.32 35.31
CA LYS A 323 -15.94 4.08 36.53
C LYS A 323 -14.78 5.01 36.21
N ALA A 324 -14.99 6.31 36.37
CA ALA A 324 -13.92 7.30 36.38
C ALA A 324 -13.14 7.19 37.71
N SER A 325 -11.83 6.98 37.63
CA SER A 325 -10.91 7.18 38.75
C SER A 325 -9.74 8.05 38.29
N LEU A 326 -9.53 9.13 39.02
CA LEU A 326 -8.50 10.14 38.79
C LEU A 326 -7.15 9.64 39.31
N THR A 327 -6.12 9.58 38.45
CA THR A 327 -4.74 10.02 38.74
C THR A 327 -3.87 9.94 37.48
N PRO A 328 -2.84 10.80 37.34
CA PRO A 328 -2.13 11.02 36.08
C PRO A 328 -0.79 10.26 36.03
N LEU A 329 -0.46 9.66 34.89
CA LEU A 329 0.91 9.53 34.37
C LEU A 329 0.87 9.09 32.91
N ALA A 330 1.75 9.70 32.12
CA ALA A 330 1.79 9.74 30.67
C ALA A 330 1.93 8.37 29.98
N LEU A 331 1.33 8.26 28.79
CA LEU A 331 1.74 7.46 27.62
C LEU A 331 0.94 8.03 26.43
N LEU A 332 1.58 8.80 25.54
CA LEU A 332 2.09 8.35 24.23
C LEU A 332 1.00 7.66 23.40
N CYS A 333 0.52 8.41 22.40
CA CYS A 333 -0.39 7.98 21.36
C CYS A 333 0.29 7.00 20.40
N ASP A 334 -0.44 5.96 20.02
CA ASP A 334 -0.19 5.17 18.82
C ASP A 334 -1.54 4.95 18.10
N GLY A 335 -1.53 4.95 16.76
CA GLY A 335 -2.65 4.46 15.94
C GLY A 335 -3.42 5.43 15.04
N ASP A 336 -2.83 5.70 13.87
CA ASP A 336 -3.35 6.10 12.56
C ASP A 336 -4.87 6.22 12.27
N VAL A 337 -5.26 7.34 11.63
CA VAL A 337 -6.18 7.35 10.47
C VAL A 337 -5.78 8.44 9.48
N TYR A 338 -5.28 8.03 8.30
CA TYR A 338 -5.21 8.88 7.10
C TYR A 338 -6.62 9.10 6.52
N ARG A 339 -7.08 10.35 6.50
CA ARG A 339 -8.02 10.85 5.48
C ARG A 339 -7.47 12.14 4.89
N SER A 340 -7.12 12.07 3.60
CA SER A 340 -6.85 13.25 2.79
C SER A 340 -8.13 14.06 2.61
N CYS A 341 -8.08 15.35 2.97
CA CYS A 341 -9.08 16.33 2.56
C CYS A 341 -8.34 17.61 2.16
N GLY A 342 -8.44 17.96 0.88
CA GLY A 342 -7.86 19.19 0.34
C GLY A 342 -8.70 20.44 0.64
N ILE A 343 -7.97 21.49 1.04
CA ILE A 343 -8.18 22.94 0.79
C ILE A 343 -9.47 23.62 1.30
N LYS A 344 -9.30 24.55 2.26
CA LYS A 344 -9.60 25.99 2.12
C LYS A 344 -9.23 26.77 3.39
N THR A 345 -8.05 27.40 3.38
CA THR A 345 -7.74 28.49 4.31
C THR A 345 -8.33 29.78 3.76
N GLN A 346 -9.36 30.30 4.41
CA GLN A 346 -9.93 31.61 4.12
C GLN A 346 -9.36 32.62 5.13
N PHE A 347 -8.26 33.29 4.79
CA PHE A 347 -7.81 34.47 5.53
C PHE A 347 -8.68 35.65 5.11
N ARG A 348 -9.44 36.20 6.07
CA ARG A 348 -10.22 37.43 5.90
C ARG A 348 -9.38 38.59 6.41
N GLY A 349 -8.53 39.13 5.54
CA GLY A 349 -7.82 40.40 5.76
C GLY A 349 -8.65 41.55 5.21
N THR A 350 -8.95 42.53 6.05
CA THR A 350 -9.74 43.72 5.71
C THR A 350 -8.88 44.71 4.92
N LEU A 351 -9.36 45.11 3.74
CA LEU A 351 -8.80 46.17 2.89
C LEU A 351 -9.21 47.56 3.38
N LEU A 352 -8.27 48.50 3.40
CA LEU A 352 -8.50 49.95 3.22
C LEU A 352 -7.37 50.53 2.32
N PRO A 353 -7.62 51.65 1.60
CA PRO A 353 -7.22 51.86 0.21
C PRO A 353 -5.93 52.73 0.02
N PRO A 354 -5.47 52.94 -1.24
CA PRO A 354 -4.10 53.38 -1.53
C PRO A 354 -3.98 54.89 -1.79
N GLY A 355 -2.78 55.43 -1.57
CA GLY A 355 -2.41 56.79 -1.93
C GLY A 355 -0.93 56.91 -2.28
N GLY A 356 -0.62 56.93 -3.58
CA GLY A 356 0.29 57.90 -4.22
C GLY A 356 1.82 57.67 -4.21
N ARG A 357 2.35 57.54 -5.45
CA ARG A 357 3.59 58.16 -6.02
C ARG A 357 4.95 57.76 -5.42
N ASP A 358 6.06 57.70 -6.15
CA ASP A 358 6.43 57.95 -7.55
C ASP A 358 7.81 57.28 -7.79
N SER A 359 8.19 57.18 -9.08
CA SER A 359 9.58 57.06 -9.59
C SER A 359 10.28 55.69 -9.45
N GLU A 360 11.02 55.15 -10.42
CA GLU A 360 11.49 55.55 -11.75
C GLU A 360 11.99 54.26 -12.43
N VAL A 361 11.72 54.13 -13.73
CA VAL A 361 12.41 53.27 -14.73
C VAL A 361 13.56 54.18 -15.28
N PRO A 362 14.70 53.73 -15.90
CA PRO A 362 14.75 52.57 -16.79
C PRO A 362 16.11 51.86 -17.07
N LEU A 363 15.99 50.78 -17.86
CA LEU A 363 16.81 50.28 -18.98
C LEU A 363 18.33 50.03 -18.87
N SER A 364 18.72 48.79 -19.20
CA SER A 364 19.54 48.37 -20.39
C SER A 364 19.98 46.90 -20.17
N SER A 365 19.67 45.89 -20.98
CA SER A 365 19.83 45.59 -22.41
C SER A 365 21.26 45.26 -22.86
N LEU A 366 21.40 44.01 -23.34
CA LEU A 366 22.23 43.50 -24.45
C LEU A 366 23.64 42.93 -24.16
N ASP A 367 23.79 41.69 -24.64
CA ASP A 367 24.91 41.02 -25.32
C ASP A 367 26.32 41.05 -24.72
N ASP A 368 26.99 39.89 -24.63
CA ASP A 368 27.98 39.50 -25.65
C ASP A 368 28.46 38.03 -25.51
N GLN A 369 28.97 37.52 -26.62
CA GLN A 369 29.44 36.19 -26.97
C GLN A 369 30.76 35.76 -26.29
N GLY A 370 30.99 34.43 -26.28
CA GLY A 370 32.14 33.84 -26.99
C GLY A 370 33.50 33.72 -26.30
N GLU A 371 34.03 32.49 -26.40
CA GLU A 371 35.45 32.16 -26.73
C GLU A 371 36.41 31.66 -25.62
N GLU A 372 36.69 30.35 -25.72
CA GLU A 372 38.00 29.66 -25.80
C GLU A 372 39.17 29.95 -24.83
N GLN A 373 39.68 28.88 -24.18
CA GLN A 373 41.09 28.40 -24.18
C GLN A 373 41.21 27.24 -23.17
N ARG A 374 41.37 25.99 -23.60
CA ARG A 374 42.62 25.27 -23.97
C ARG A 374 43.63 25.12 -22.81
N LEU A 375 43.66 23.92 -22.23
CA LEU A 375 44.86 23.10 -22.05
C LEU A 375 44.47 21.64 -21.83
#